data_AF-A0A662HUT9-F1
#
_entry.id   AF-A0A662HUT9-F1
#
_cell.length_a   1.000
_cell.length_b   1.000
_cell.length_c   1.000
_cell.angle_alpha   90.00
_cell.angle_beta   90.00
_cell.angle_gamma   90.00
#
_symmetry.space_group_name_H-M   'P 1'
#
loop_
_entity.id
_entity.type
_entity.pdbx_description
1 polymer ?
#
loop_
_entity_poly.entity_id
_entity_poly.type
_entity_poly.pdbx_seq_one_letter_code
_entity_poly.pdbx_strand_id
1 'polypeptide(L)' 'MIFVGILLMLILALKDKNKGETKTGFVFFIGPFPIIGASDKETMRLALYFTLIAAALFILAVLLPLLLR' A
#
# COMPACT_ATOMS: atom_id res chain seq x y z
N MET A 1 7.81 14.95 2.12
CA MET A 1 7.08 14.92 3.42
C MET A 1 5.60 14.57 3.28
N ILE A 2 4.89 15.07 2.26
CA ILE A 2 3.45 14.80 2.04
C ILE A 2 3.12 13.30 1.95
N PHE A 3 3.92 12.52 1.23
CA PHE A 3 3.72 11.06 1.10
C PHE A 3 3.82 10.29 2.43
N VAL A 4 4.67 10.73 3.36
CA VAL A 4 4.82 10.11 4.69
C VAL A 4 3.59 10.37 5.55
N GLY A 5 3.02 11.59 5.46
CA GLY A 5 1.78 11.95 6.17
C GLY A 5 0.57 11.17 5.70
N ILE A 6 0.43 10.97 4.38
CA ILE A 6 -0.66 10.17 3.79
C ILE A 6 -0.55 8.70 4.22
N LEU A 7 0.67 8.15 4.24
CA LEU A 7 0.91 6.77 4.67
C LEU A 7 0.55 6.57 6.15
N LEU A 8 0.93 7.51 7.01
CA LEU A 8 0.59 7.49 8.43
C LEU A 8 -0.93 7.61 8.67
N MET A 9 -1.62 8.47 7.93
CA MET A 9 -3.08 8.59 8.01
C MET A 9 -3.79 7.30 7.61
N LEU A 10 -3.32 6.61 6.56
CA LEU A 10 -3.87 5.31 6.15
C LEU A 10 -3.67 4.24 7.22
N ILE A 11 -2.48 4.17 7.83
CA ILE A 11 -2.17 3.23 8.90
C ILE A 11 -3.05 3.49 10.13
N LEU A 12 -3.23 4.76 10.52
CA LEU A 12 -4.08 5.15 11.65
C LEU A 12 -5.56 4.86 11.38
N ALA A 13 -6.05 5.12 10.17
CA ALA A 13 -7.42 4.83 9.77
C ALA A 13 -7.73 3.32 9.74
N LEU A 14 -6.74 2.49 9.45
CA LEU A 14 -6.86 1.03 9.51
C LEU A 14 -6.83 0.50 10.95
N LYS A 15 -6.12 1.19 11.86
CA LYS A 15 -5.96 0.78 13.26
C LYS A 15 -7.24 0.92 14.08
N ASP A 16 -8.10 1.89 13.78
CA ASP A 16 -9.29 2.19 14.59
C ASP A 16 -10.45 1.18 14.39
N LYS A 17 -10.40 0.35 13.34
CA LYS A 17 -11.56 -0.45 12.94
C LYS A 17 -11.67 -1.85 13.58
N ASN A 18 -10.61 -2.40 14.17
CA ASN A 18 -10.61 -3.80 14.64
C ASN A 18 -10.22 -3.91 16.11
N LYS A 19 -11.24 -3.86 16.99
CA LYS A 19 -11.16 -4.23 18.41
C LYS A 19 -11.27 -5.75 18.67
N GLY A 20 -11.14 -6.59 17.63
CA GLY A 20 -11.16 -8.05 17.75
C GLY A 20 -10.16 -8.64 16.77
N GLU A 21 -9.25 -9.47 17.30
CA GLU A 21 -8.17 -10.17 16.60
C GLU A 21 -7.18 -9.26 15.83
N THR A 22 -5.94 -9.16 16.34
CA THR A 22 -4.84 -8.42 15.72
C THR A 22 -4.43 -9.05 14.38
N LYS A 23 -5.20 -8.74 13.33
CA LYS A 23 -4.86 -9.03 11.94
C LYS A 23 -3.61 -8.24 11.57
N THR A 24 -2.53 -8.94 11.26
CA THR A 24 -1.21 -8.35 10.99
C THR A 24 -0.87 -8.54 9.52
N GLY A 25 -0.47 -7.46 8.86
CA GLY A 25 0.00 -7.47 7.48
C GLY A 25 1.26 -6.64 7.32
N PHE A 26 2.12 -7.04 6.39
CA PHE A 26 3.33 -6.32 6.01
C PHE A 26 3.46 -6.25 4.49
N VAL A 27 4.07 -5.15 4.03
CA VAL A 27 4.50 -4.97 2.64
C VAL A 27 5.94 -4.50 2.68
N PHE A 28 6.85 -5.31 2.15
CA PHE A 28 8.28 -5.01 2.02
C PHE A 28 8.63 -4.82 0.55
N PHE A 29 9.35 -3.76 0.21
CA PHE A 29 9.83 -3.55 -1.16
C PHE A 29 11.28 -4.00 -1.29
N ILE A 30 11.55 -4.96 -2.18
CA ILE A 30 12.90 -5.36 -2.59
C ILE A 30 13.13 -4.81 -4.00
N GLY A 31 13.75 -3.63 -4.09
CA GLY A 31 13.76 -2.88 -5.35
C GLY A 31 12.34 -2.49 -5.78
N PRO A 32 11.98 -2.56 -7.09
CA PRO A 32 10.62 -2.27 -7.54
C PRO A 32 9.63 -3.41 -7.25
N PHE A 33 10.05 -4.50 -6.61
CA PHE A 33 9.23 -5.67 -6.37
C PHE A 33 8.66 -5.66 -4.93
N PRO A 34 7.35 -5.45 -4.76
CA PRO A 34 6.70 -5.57 -3.45
C PRO A 34 6.51 -7.04 -3.05
N ILE A 35 6.91 -7.37 -1.83
CA ILE A 35 6.62 -8.61 -1.13
C ILE A 35 5.57 -8.33 -0.06
N ILE A 36 4.43 -9.00 -0.18
CA ILE A 36 3.27 -8.81 0.68
C ILE A 36 3.07 -10.07 1.52
N GLY A 37 2.87 -9.91 2.81
CA GLY A 37 2.46 -10.99 3.70
C GLY A 37 1.38 -10.53 4.66
N ALA A 38 0.39 -11.38 4.92
CA ALA A 38 -0.65 -11.08 5.90
C ALA A 38 -1.09 -12.36 6.62
N SER A 39 -1.50 -12.19 7.88
CA SER A 39 -1.97 -13.28 8.75
C SER A 39 -3.31 -13.88 8.30
N ASP A 40 -4.10 -13.12 7.53
CA ASP A 40 -5.43 -13.51 7.12
C ASP A 40 -5.72 -13.11 5.67
N LYS A 41 -6.61 -13.88 5.02
CA LYS A 41 -6.94 -13.74 3.59
C LYS A 41 -7.56 -12.39 3.25
N GLU A 42 -8.26 -11.77 4.20
CA GLU A 42 -8.93 -10.49 3.99
C GLU A 42 -7.90 -9.36 3.93
N THR A 43 -6.99 -9.31 4.91
CA THR A 43 -5.85 -8.39 4.93
C THR A 43 -4.92 -8.62 3.74
N MET A 44 -4.69 -9.87 3.33
CA MET A 44 -3.88 -10.21 2.15
C MET A 44 -4.50 -9.62 0.86
N ARG A 45 -5.82 -9.77 0.69
CA ARG A 45 -6.53 -9.18 -0.48
C ARG A 45 -6.45 -7.67 -0.46
N LEU A 46 -6.65 -7.04 0.70
CA LEU A 46 -6.58 -5.59 0.85
C LEU A 46 -5.19 -5.07 0.49
N ALA A 47 -4.14 -5.70 1.02
CA ALA A 47 -2.75 -5.34 0.74
C ALA A 47 -2.39 -5.53 -0.76
N LEU A 48 -2.90 -6.58 -1.41
CA LEU A 48 -2.78 -6.78 -2.85
C LEU A 48 -3.42 -5.64 -3.66
N TYR A 49 -4.65 -5.25 -3.32
CA TYR A 49 -5.32 -4.14 -4.00
C TYR A 49 -4.57 -2.83 -3.82
N PHE A 50 -4.14 -2.51 -2.59
CA PHE A 50 -3.35 -1.30 -2.33
C PHE A 50 -2.03 -1.30 -3.10
N THR A 51 -1.36 -2.46 -3.21
CA THR A 51 -0.11 -2.59 -3.94
C THR A 51 -0.31 -2.39 -5.44
N LEU A 52 -1.36 -2.97 -6.03
CA LEU A 52 -1.70 -2.78 -7.44
C LEU A 52 -2.04 -1.32 -7.75
N ILE A 53 -2.82 -0.66 -6.90
CA ILE A 53 -3.17 0.76 -7.06
C ILE A 53 -1.90 1.62 -6.95
N ALA A 54 -1.05 1.37 -5.96
CA ALA A 54 0.21 2.10 -5.80
C ALA A 54 1.14 1.90 -7.01
N ALA A 55 1.25 0.68 -7.54
CA ALA A 55 2.03 0.38 -8.72
C ALA A 55 1.49 1.12 -9.96
N ALA A 56 0.18 1.12 -10.16
CA ALA A 56 -0.46 1.85 -11.27
C ALA A 56 -0.22 3.37 -11.17
N LEU A 57 -0.37 3.94 -9.98
CA LEU A 57 -0.09 5.36 -9.72
C LEU A 57 1.40 5.69 -9.94
N PHE A 58 2.31 4.81 -9.54
CA PHE A 58 3.74 4.98 -9.78
C PHE A 58 4.06 4.96 -11.28
N ILE A 59 3.51 4.00 -12.02
CA ILE A 59 3.65 3.90 -13.47
C ILE A 59 3.13 5.17 -14.15
N LEU A 60 1.93 5.64 -13.75
CA LEU A 60 1.36 6.90 -14.24
C LEU A 60 2.27 8.09 -13.92
N ALA A 61 2.76 8.20 -12.69
CA ALA A 61 3.63 9.30 -12.27
C ALA A 61 4.95 9.34 -13.05
N VAL A 62 5.47 8.20 -13.49
CA VAL A 62 6.70 8.10 -14.29
C VAL A 62 6.42 8.31 -15.78
N LEU A 63 5.35 7.70 -16.32
CA LEU A 63 5.01 7.78 -17.74
C LEU A 63 4.44 9.13 -18.15
N LEU A 64 3.61 9.76 -17.30
CA LEU A 64 2.96 11.04 -17.61
C LEU A 64 3.96 12.16 -17.97
N PRO A 65 5.03 12.43 -17.19
CA PRO A 65 6.03 13.42 -17.57
C PRO A 65 6.92 12.98 -18.76
N LEU A 66 6.99 11.69 -19.07
CA LEU A 66 7.66 11.20 -20.27
C LEU A 66 6.82 11.46 -21.53
N LEU A 67 5.49 11.37 -21.42
CA LEU A 67 4.55 11.61 -22.52
C LEU A 67 4.25 13.10 -22.76
N LEU A 68 4.39 13.92 -21.71
CA LEU A 68 4.22 15.39 -21.75
C LEU A 68 5.51 16.14 -22.14
N ARG A 69 6.61 15.42 -22.39
CA ARG A 69 7.84 15.93 -22.97
C ARG A 69 7.80 15.81 -24.49
#